data_AF-A0A2V6DUU4-F1
#
_entry.id   AF-A0A2V6DUU4-F1
#
_cell.length_a   1.000
_cell.length_b   1.000
_cell.length_c   1.000
_cell.angle_alpha   90.00
_cell.angle_beta   90.00
_cell.angle_gamma   90.00
#
_symmetry.space_group_name_H-M   'P 1'
#
loop_
_entity.id
_entity.type
_entity.pdbx_description
1 polymer ?
#
loop_
_entity_poly.entity_id
_entity_poly.type
_entity_poly.pdbx_seq_one_letter_code
_entity_poly.pdbx_strand_id
1 'polypeptide(L)'
;MTRPGDRRSNGWLQPLRIRRATGKDREAIWQIIHAVVSRRDTYAFNPDISRRQALAYWFSPKTRCYVALSEQKIVGSYILKANQPGLGSHVANAGFMVAPWAQGRGIGRGMAEHCLHEATRLGYRAMQFNFVVSTNTTALRLWKNLGFKIVGRLPGAFRHRRHGFVDVYVMYRKLRPAA
;
A
#
# COMPACT_ATOMS: atom_id res chain seq x y z
N MET A 1 -48.94 -5.66 23.38
CA MET A 1 -47.54 -5.72 23.82
C MET A 1 -46.64 -5.87 22.59
N THR A 2 -46.18 -4.75 22.04
CA THR A 2 -45.26 -4.69 20.90
C THR A 2 -43.87 -4.35 21.43
N ARG A 3 -42.86 -5.18 21.15
CA ARG A 3 -41.46 -4.90 21.52
C ARG A 3 -40.90 -3.82 20.58
N PRO A 4 -40.30 -2.73 21.09
CA PRO A 4 -39.61 -1.75 20.27
C PRO A 4 -38.16 -2.17 19.98
N GLY A 5 -37.76 -2.03 18.71
CA GLY A 5 -36.43 -1.57 18.31
C GLY A 5 -35.27 -2.56 18.35
N ASP A 6 -35.00 -3.22 17.23
CA ASP A 6 -33.61 -3.45 16.78
C ASP A 6 -33.45 -2.85 15.38
N ARG A 7 -33.37 -1.52 15.30
CA ARG A 7 -32.82 -0.84 14.12
C ARG A 7 -31.30 -0.92 14.23
N ARG A 8 -30.70 -2.03 13.82
CA ARG A 8 -29.30 -2.01 13.39
C ARG A 8 -29.25 -1.27 12.07
N SER A 9 -29.08 0.04 12.14
CA SER A 9 -28.71 0.85 11.00
C SER A 9 -27.38 0.33 10.45
N ASN A 10 -27.43 -0.47 9.39
CA ASN A 10 -26.31 -0.64 8.47
C ASN A 10 -26.02 0.73 7.86
N GLY A 11 -25.15 1.50 8.55
CA GLY A 11 -24.63 2.76 8.05
C GLY A 11 -23.86 2.47 6.77
N TRP A 12 -24.43 2.90 5.65
CA TRP A 12 -23.84 2.81 4.32
C TRP A 12 -22.47 3.51 4.31
N LEU A 13 -21.40 2.75 4.59
CA LEU A 13 -20.04 3.13 4.21
C LEU A 13 -20.05 3.22 2.68
N GLN A 14 -19.97 4.45 2.15
CA GLN A 14 -19.75 4.68 0.73
C GLN A 14 -18.63 3.75 0.24
N PRO A 15 -18.84 2.97 -0.84
CA PRO A 15 -17.87 1.97 -1.26
C PRO A 15 -16.54 2.64 -1.62
N LEU A 16 -15.44 2.01 -1.19
CA LEU A 16 -14.10 2.46 -1.52
C LEU A 16 -13.92 2.44 -3.04
N ARG A 17 -13.78 3.61 -3.66
CA ARG A 17 -13.56 3.73 -5.10
C ARG A 17 -12.07 3.84 -5.37
N ILE A 18 -11.52 2.96 -6.20
CA ILE A 18 -10.11 3.00 -6.59
C ILE A 18 -10.01 3.34 -8.07
N ARG A 19 -9.11 4.26 -8.43
CA ARG A 19 -8.88 4.67 -9.83
C ARG A 19 -7.44 5.07 -10.08
N ARG A 20 -7.06 5.17 -11.36
CA ARG A 20 -5.78 5.78 -11.77
C ARG A 20 -5.66 7.19 -11.20
N ALA A 21 -4.48 7.52 -10.70
CA ALA A 21 -4.16 8.88 -10.28
C ALA A 21 -3.93 9.78 -11.50
N THR A 22 -4.30 11.05 -11.35
CA THR A 22 -4.13 12.13 -12.32
C THR A 22 -3.28 13.24 -11.73
N GLY A 23 -2.92 14.24 -12.54
CA GLY A 23 -2.20 15.42 -12.05
C GLY A 23 -2.92 16.17 -10.93
N LYS A 24 -4.25 16.14 -10.91
CA LYS A 24 -5.08 16.79 -9.86
C LYS A 24 -4.95 16.13 -8.49
N ASP A 25 -4.48 14.88 -8.42
CA ASP A 25 -4.37 14.12 -7.17
C ASP A 25 -3.02 14.35 -6.46
N ARG A 26 -2.08 15.06 -7.09
CA ARG A 26 -0.70 15.22 -6.60
C ARG A 26 -0.60 15.83 -5.22
N GLU A 27 -1.44 16.82 -4.90
CA GLU A 27 -1.45 17.43 -3.57
C GLU A 27 -1.85 16.42 -2.50
N ALA A 28 -2.99 15.74 -2.66
CA ALA A 28 -3.47 14.78 -1.69
C ALA A 28 -2.49 13.60 -1.50
N ILE A 29 -1.90 13.11 -2.59
CA ILE A 29 -0.86 12.07 -2.53
C ILE A 29 0.37 12.56 -1.76
N TRP A 30 0.82 13.79 -2.03
CA TRP A 30 1.94 14.37 -1.30
C TRP A 30 1.67 14.43 0.21
N GLN A 31 0.50 14.93 0.62
CA GLN A 31 0.13 15.02 2.03
C GLN A 31 0.13 13.65 2.72
N ILE A 32 -0.35 12.61 2.03
CA ILE A 32 -0.31 11.24 2.53
C ILE A 32 1.15 10.73 2.64
N ILE A 33 1.97 10.92 1.60
CA ILE A 33 3.37 10.50 1.62
C ILE A 33 4.12 11.17 2.77
N HIS A 34 4.02 12.49 2.87
CA HIS A 34 4.66 13.26 3.92
C HIS A 34 4.25 12.76 5.30
N ALA A 35 2.94 12.65 5.56
CA ALA A 35 2.43 12.19 6.85
C ALA A 35 2.88 10.76 7.23
N VAL A 36 3.03 9.85 6.25
CA VAL A 36 3.54 8.49 6.50
C VAL A 36 5.04 8.50 6.73
N VAL A 37 5.80 9.19 5.88
CA VAL A 37 7.28 9.19 5.92
C VAL A 37 7.82 9.89 7.15
N SER A 38 7.20 10.99 7.60
CA SER A 38 7.60 11.72 8.82
C SER A 38 7.51 10.88 10.10
N ARG A 39 6.77 9.76 10.09
CA ARG A 39 6.68 8.85 11.24
C ARG A 39 7.94 8.00 11.42
N ARG A 40 8.68 7.73 10.33
CA ARG A 40 9.96 6.98 10.33
C ARG A 40 9.82 5.56 10.92
N ASP A 41 8.70 4.90 10.63
CA ASP A 41 8.34 3.59 11.18
C ASP A 41 8.09 2.51 10.10
N THR A 42 7.68 2.88 8.88
CA THR A 42 7.29 1.89 7.86
C THR A 42 7.97 2.00 6.50
N TYR A 43 8.62 3.12 6.17
CA TYR A 43 9.25 3.36 4.87
C TYR A 43 10.69 3.85 5.02
N ALA A 44 11.57 3.39 4.12
CA ALA A 44 13.00 3.75 4.08
C ALA A 44 13.29 5.10 3.40
N PHE A 45 12.27 5.91 3.11
CA PHE A 45 12.49 7.24 2.58
C PHE A 45 13.15 8.14 3.61
N ASN A 46 13.94 9.11 3.12
CA ASN A 46 14.41 10.20 3.95
C ASN A 46 13.19 10.91 4.56
N PRO A 47 13.12 11.08 5.89
CA PRO A 47 12.02 11.79 6.56
C PRO A 47 11.81 13.22 6.05
N ASP A 48 12.88 13.84 5.53
CA ASP A 48 12.90 15.21 4.99
C ASP A 48 12.81 15.21 3.45
N ILE A 49 12.30 14.12 2.85
CA ILE A 49 12.10 14.02 1.41
C ILE A 49 11.27 15.20 0.90
N SER A 50 11.78 15.90 -0.13
CA SER A 50 11.05 17.01 -0.70
C SER A 50 9.80 16.53 -1.44
N ARG A 51 8.78 17.39 -1.48
CA ARG A 51 7.56 17.18 -2.30
C ARG A 51 7.90 16.77 -3.74
N ARG A 52 8.88 17.44 -4.35
CA ARG A 52 9.33 17.17 -5.72
C ARG A 52 9.86 15.74 -5.86
N GLN A 53 10.75 15.30 -4.97
CA GLN A 53 11.33 13.96 -4.99
C GLN A 53 10.28 12.88 -4.72
N ALA A 54 9.43 13.07 -3.71
CA ALA A 54 8.36 12.14 -3.38
C ALA A 54 7.40 11.94 -4.56
N LEU A 55 6.94 13.03 -5.18
CA LEU A 55 6.06 12.95 -6.34
C LEU A 55 6.76 12.42 -7.59
N ALA A 56 8.05 12.72 -7.80
CA ALA A 56 8.81 12.16 -8.92
C ALA A 56 8.95 10.64 -8.79
N TYR A 57 9.15 10.12 -7.58
CA TYR A 57 9.17 8.68 -7.32
C TYR A 57 7.78 8.06 -7.58
N TRP A 58 6.74 8.66 -7.00
CA TRP A 58 5.38 8.10 -7.01
C TRP A 58 4.66 8.20 -8.36
N PHE A 59 5.00 9.21 -9.16
CA PHE A 59 4.51 9.41 -10.54
C PHE A 59 5.57 9.09 -11.60
N SER A 60 6.60 8.31 -11.25
CA SER A 60 7.61 7.88 -12.22
C SER A 60 6.93 7.20 -13.43
N PRO A 61 7.43 7.38 -14.67
CA PRO A 61 6.89 6.70 -15.86
C PRO A 61 6.85 5.17 -15.73
N LYS A 62 7.72 4.60 -14.89
CA LYS A 62 7.78 3.16 -14.61
C LYS A 62 6.69 2.68 -13.62
N THR A 63 5.91 3.60 -13.07
CA THR A 63 4.90 3.30 -12.05
C THR A 63 3.49 3.53 -12.56
N ARG A 64 2.60 2.62 -12.18
CA ARG A 64 1.17 2.80 -12.26
C ARG A 64 0.67 3.28 -10.90
N CYS A 65 0.50 4.59 -10.73
CA CYS A 65 -0.10 5.21 -9.55
C CYS A 65 -1.65 5.16 -9.54
N TYR A 66 -2.23 4.80 -8.40
CA TYR A 66 -3.67 4.76 -8.14
C TYR A 66 -3.99 5.50 -6.83
N VAL A 67 -5.23 5.97 -6.72
CA VAL A 67 -5.79 6.58 -5.50
C VAL A 67 -7.04 5.85 -5.07
N ALA A 68 -7.24 5.76 -3.76
CA ALA A 68 -8.45 5.26 -3.14
C ALA A 68 -9.25 6.43 -2.58
N LEU A 69 -10.55 6.47 -2.89
CA LEU A 69 -11.47 7.51 -2.50
C LEU A 69 -12.55 6.92 -1.58
N SER A 70 -12.82 7.63 -0.49
CA SER A 70 -13.96 7.40 0.40
C SER A 70 -14.63 8.76 0.64
N GLU A 71 -15.95 8.84 0.50
CA GLU A 71 -16.70 10.10 0.67
C GLU A 71 -16.08 11.25 -0.14
N GLN A 72 -15.70 10.96 -1.40
CA GLN A 72 -15.04 11.88 -2.33
C GLN A 72 -13.64 12.39 -1.91
N LYS A 73 -13.11 11.97 -0.76
CA LYS A 73 -11.76 12.30 -0.29
C LYS A 73 -10.76 11.22 -0.66
N ILE A 74 -9.56 11.62 -1.07
CA ILE A 74 -8.45 10.69 -1.28
C ILE A 74 -7.94 10.26 0.10
N VAL A 75 -8.08 8.98 0.39
CA VAL A 75 -7.76 8.35 1.69
C VAL A 75 -6.53 7.46 1.62
N GLY A 76 -6.05 7.17 0.41
CA GLY A 76 -4.89 6.33 0.19
C GLY A 76 -4.39 6.40 -1.24
N SER A 77 -3.16 5.95 -1.44
CA SER A 77 -2.56 5.79 -2.74
C SER A 77 -1.67 4.56 -2.76
N TYR A 78 -1.55 3.94 -3.93
CA TYR A 78 -0.54 2.92 -4.16
C TYR A 78 0.08 3.07 -5.55
N ILE A 79 1.29 2.57 -5.69
CA ILE A 79 1.96 2.38 -6.98
C ILE A 79 2.12 0.90 -7.29
N LEU A 80 2.05 0.54 -8.57
CA LEU A 80 2.35 -0.79 -9.11
C LEU A 80 3.40 -0.66 -10.21
N LYS A 81 4.44 -1.48 -10.18
CA LYS A 81 5.52 -1.48 -11.17
C LYS A 81 6.14 -2.86 -11.32
N ALA A 82 6.98 -3.04 -12.34
CA ALA A 82 7.93 -4.14 -12.35
C ALA A 82 8.92 -3.99 -11.18
N ASN A 83 9.20 -5.09 -10.48
CA ASN A 83 10.16 -5.09 -9.37
C ASN A 83 11.59 -4.92 -9.89
N GLN A 84 11.89 -5.49 -11.05
CA GLN A 84 13.18 -5.48 -11.72
C GLN A 84 13.02 -5.20 -13.21
N PRO A 85 14.05 -4.66 -13.90
CA PRO A 85 14.01 -4.46 -15.35
C PRO A 85 14.12 -5.80 -16.12
N GLY A 86 13.86 -5.74 -17.43
CA GLY A 86 14.18 -6.83 -18.38
C GLY A 86 13.65 -8.19 -17.95
N LEU A 87 14.54 -9.16 -17.76
CA LEU A 87 14.20 -10.55 -17.43
C LEU A 87 13.45 -10.70 -16.09
N GLY A 88 13.57 -9.74 -15.17
CA GLY A 88 12.85 -9.74 -13.90
C GLY A 88 11.50 -9.00 -13.94
N SER A 89 11.12 -8.45 -15.09
CA SER A 89 9.94 -7.56 -15.20
C SER A 89 8.59 -8.27 -15.04
N HIS A 90 8.58 -9.60 -15.09
CA HIS A 90 7.38 -10.41 -14.86
C HIS A 90 6.97 -10.49 -13.37
N VAL A 91 7.80 -9.99 -12.44
CA VAL A 91 7.49 -9.87 -11.01
C VAL A 91 7.13 -8.43 -10.67
N ALA A 92 5.94 -8.20 -10.14
CA ALA A 92 5.47 -6.91 -9.70
C ALA A 92 6.08 -6.49 -8.34
N ASN A 93 6.13 -5.18 -8.11
CA ASN A 93 6.32 -4.57 -6.81
C ASN A 93 5.27 -3.45 -6.64
N ALA A 94 4.87 -3.22 -5.39
CA ALA A 94 3.96 -2.16 -5.04
C ALA A 94 4.34 -1.49 -3.72
N GLY A 95 3.93 -0.23 -3.58
CA GLY A 95 4.01 0.54 -2.34
C GLY A 95 2.65 1.15 -2.04
N PHE A 96 2.24 1.15 -0.78
CA PHE A 96 0.91 1.53 -0.32
C PHE A 96 1.00 2.53 0.82
N MET A 97 0.23 3.60 0.75
CA MET A 97 0.12 4.56 1.84
C MET A 97 -1.35 4.90 2.07
N VAL A 98 -1.77 4.79 3.33
CA VAL A 98 -3.10 5.17 3.80
C VAL A 98 -2.94 6.40 4.66
N ALA A 99 -3.78 7.41 4.45
CA ALA A 99 -3.81 8.61 5.27
C ALA A 99 -3.97 8.22 6.75
N PRO A 100 -3.18 8.78 7.70
CA PRO A 100 -3.23 8.36 9.10
C PRO A 100 -4.63 8.40 9.72
N TRP A 101 -5.42 9.43 9.38
CA TRP A 101 -6.80 9.61 9.86
C TRP A 101 -7.81 8.61 9.26
N ALA A 102 -7.42 7.84 8.26
CA ALA A 102 -8.26 6.85 7.57
C ALA A 102 -7.85 5.39 7.87
N GLN A 103 -6.84 5.17 8.71
CA GLN A 103 -6.39 3.82 9.07
C GLN A 103 -7.45 3.05 9.88
N GLY A 104 -7.33 1.72 9.93
CA GLY A 104 -8.26 0.85 10.66
C GLY A 104 -9.61 0.60 9.96
N ARG A 105 -9.86 1.20 8.79
CA ARG A 105 -11.15 1.12 8.06
C ARG A 105 -11.12 0.20 6.83
N GLY A 106 -10.19 -0.76 6.78
CA GLY A 106 -10.07 -1.69 5.65
C GLY A 106 -9.50 -1.09 4.34
N ILE A 107 -9.19 0.21 4.28
CA ILE A 107 -8.68 0.88 3.06
C ILE A 107 -7.41 0.21 2.51
N GLY A 108 -6.46 -0.14 3.39
CA GLY A 108 -5.23 -0.82 2.99
C GLY A 108 -5.49 -2.19 2.33
N ARG A 109 -6.48 -2.94 2.84
CA ARG A 109 -6.91 -4.21 2.24
C ARG A 109 -7.54 -4.00 0.88
N GLY A 110 -8.48 -3.05 0.76
CA GLY A 110 -9.13 -2.76 -0.53
C GLY A 110 -8.12 -2.34 -1.61
N MET A 111 -7.14 -1.48 -1.27
CA MET A 111 -6.06 -1.13 -2.20
C MET A 111 -5.18 -2.33 -2.56
N ALA A 112 -4.85 -3.18 -1.60
CA ALA A 112 -4.02 -4.35 -1.85
C ALA A 112 -4.72 -5.36 -2.77
N GLU A 113 -6.00 -5.65 -2.54
CA GLU A 113 -6.80 -6.55 -3.37
C GLU A 113 -6.94 -6.01 -4.80
N HIS A 114 -7.26 -4.73 -4.95
CA HIS A 114 -7.28 -4.07 -6.25
C HIS A 114 -5.91 -4.12 -6.95
N CYS A 115 -4.82 -3.86 -6.22
CA CYS A 115 -3.46 -3.93 -6.76
C CYS A 115 -3.09 -5.33 -7.28
N LEU A 116 -3.47 -6.38 -6.54
CA LEU A 116 -3.24 -7.77 -6.93
C LEU A 116 -4.05 -8.17 -8.17
N HIS A 117 -5.30 -7.71 -8.25
CA HIS A 117 -6.14 -7.89 -9.44
C HIS A 117 -5.51 -7.20 -10.65
N GLU A 118 -5.15 -5.92 -10.52
CA GLU A 118 -4.50 -5.16 -11.59
C GLU A 118 -3.15 -5.78 -12.00
N ALA A 119 -2.35 -6.27 -11.06
CA ALA A 119 -1.09 -6.93 -11.37
C ALA A 119 -1.33 -8.20 -12.21
N THR A 120 -2.35 -8.98 -11.86
CA THR A 120 -2.73 -10.18 -12.60
C THR A 120 -3.22 -9.82 -14.01
N ARG A 121 -4.10 -8.81 -14.12
CA ARG A 121 -4.63 -8.30 -15.40
C ARG A 121 -3.53 -7.78 -16.33
N LEU A 122 -2.45 -7.23 -15.76
CA LEU A 122 -1.29 -6.74 -16.51
C LEU A 122 -0.26 -7.83 -16.86
N GLY A 123 -0.54 -9.09 -16.53
CA GLY A 123 0.31 -10.23 -16.90
C GLY A 123 1.49 -10.50 -15.97
N TYR A 124 1.56 -9.85 -14.80
CA TYR A 124 2.58 -10.18 -13.81
C TYR A 124 2.32 -11.59 -13.25
N ARG A 125 3.39 -12.38 -13.09
CA ARG A 125 3.31 -13.77 -12.60
C ARG A 125 3.48 -13.88 -11.08
N ALA A 126 3.97 -12.82 -10.44
CA ALA A 126 4.19 -12.75 -9.01
C ALA A 126 4.22 -11.30 -8.53
N MET A 127 4.16 -11.10 -7.22
CA MET A 127 4.43 -9.84 -6.55
C MET A 127 5.44 -10.04 -5.42
N GLN A 128 6.40 -9.13 -5.32
CA GLN A 128 7.43 -9.12 -4.29
C GLN A 128 7.46 -7.76 -3.58
N PHE A 129 7.48 -7.79 -2.26
CA PHE A 129 7.82 -6.64 -1.42
C PHE A 129 9.23 -6.84 -0.87
N ASN A 130 10.14 -5.96 -1.28
CA ASN A 130 11.56 -6.08 -0.94
C ASN A 130 11.86 -5.63 0.49
N PHE A 131 11.02 -4.78 1.06
CA PHE A 131 11.35 -4.02 2.27
C PHE A 131 10.12 -3.84 3.17
N VAL A 132 9.71 -4.90 3.87
CA VAL A 132 8.62 -4.85 4.86
C VAL A 132 9.21 -4.81 6.26
N VAL A 133 9.12 -3.67 6.94
CA VAL A 133 9.64 -3.49 8.31
C VAL A 133 8.97 -4.46 9.29
N SER A 134 9.78 -5.18 10.07
CA SER A 134 9.33 -6.24 10.99
C SER A 134 8.36 -5.75 12.08
N THR A 135 8.48 -4.49 12.50
CA THR A 135 7.60 -3.87 13.49
C THR A 135 6.26 -3.40 12.91
N ASN A 136 6.11 -3.38 11.57
CA ASN A 136 4.84 -3.04 10.92
C ASN A 136 3.89 -4.25 10.92
N THR A 137 3.47 -4.65 12.12
CA THR A 137 2.66 -5.86 12.34
C THR A 137 1.31 -5.81 11.61
N THR A 138 0.73 -4.62 11.43
CA THR A 138 -0.50 -4.42 10.66
C THR A 138 -0.30 -4.80 9.19
N ALA A 139 0.77 -4.31 8.55
CA ALA A 139 1.06 -4.68 7.17
C ALA A 139 1.43 -6.17 7.06
N LEU A 140 2.22 -6.71 7.99
CA LEU A 140 2.59 -8.13 7.99
C LEU A 140 1.37 -9.06 8.07
N ARG A 141 0.41 -8.75 8.95
CA ARG A 141 -0.86 -9.50 9.03
C ARG A 141 -1.64 -9.40 7.72
N LEU A 142 -1.75 -8.21 7.14
CA LEU A 142 -2.42 -8.01 5.85
C LEU A 142 -1.77 -8.86 4.75
N TRP A 143 -0.45 -8.79 4.60
CA TRP A 143 0.27 -9.51 3.54
C TRP A 143 0.16 -11.02 3.70
N LYS A 144 0.31 -11.55 4.92
CA LYS A 144 0.09 -12.98 5.21
C LYS A 144 -1.32 -13.41 4.84
N ASN A 145 -2.33 -12.64 5.23
CA ASN A 145 -3.74 -12.92 4.91
C ASN A 145 -4.05 -12.86 3.40
N LEU A 146 -3.28 -12.08 2.64
CA LEU A 146 -3.36 -12.02 1.18
C LEU A 146 -2.47 -13.05 0.49
N GLY A 147 -1.89 -14.00 1.22
CA GLY A 147 -1.13 -15.13 0.68
C GLY A 147 0.34 -14.84 0.37
N PHE A 148 0.90 -13.73 0.87
CA PHE A 148 2.34 -13.50 0.81
C PHE A 148 3.07 -14.33 1.86
N LYS A 149 4.24 -14.85 1.49
CA LYS A 149 5.16 -15.56 2.40
C LYS A 149 6.39 -14.70 2.63
N ILE A 150 6.95 -14.76 3.83
CA ILE A 150 8.30 -14.23 4.09
C ILE A 150 9.28 -15.20 3.42
N VAL A 151 10.11 -14.70 2.52
CA VAL A 151 11.13 -15.48 1.79
C VAL A 151 12.56 -15.08 2.15
N GLY A 152 12.71 -14.01 2.93
CA GLY A 152 14.00 -13.55 3.44
C GLY A 152 13.84 -12.57 4.61
N ARG A 153 14.87 -12.49 5.44
CA ARG A 153 14.98 -11.58 6.59
C ARG A 153 16.34 -10.91 6.53
N LEU A 154 16.35 -9.58 6.64
CA LEU A 154 17.56 -8.76 6.74
C LEU A 154 17.64 -8.22 8.17
N PRO A 155 18.55 -8.72 9.02
CA PRO A 155 18.67 -8.27 10.39
C PRO A 155 19.08 -6.80 10.48
N GLY A 156 18.42 -6.01 11.34
CA GLY A 156 18.79 -4.62 11.63
C GLY A 156 18.75 -3.64 10.42
N ALA A 157 18.13 -4.04 9.31
CA ALA A 157 18.20 -3.31 8.04
C ALA A 157 17.36 -2.02 7.98
N PHE A 158 16.61 -1.68 9.04
CA PHE A 158 15.84 -0.43 9.10
C PHE A 158 16.05 0.32 10.41
N ARG A 159 16.37 1.61 10.33
CA ARG A 159 16.50 2.51 11.49
C ARG A 159 15.12 3.05 11.91
N HIS A 160 14.44 2.33 12.79
CA HIS A 160 13.13 2.69 13.31
C HIS A 160 13.23 3.79 14.39
N ARG A 161 12.36 4.81 14.33
CA ARG A 161 12.39 5.94 15.28
C ARG A 161 12.32 5.55 16.76
N ARG A 162 11.55 4.51 17.08
CA ARG A 162 11.29 4.07 18.48
C ARG A 162 12.02 2.79 18.90
N HIS A 163 12.49 1.99 17.95
CA HIS A 163 12.94 0.61 18.23
C HIS A 163 14.38 0.37 17.79
N GLY A 164 15.13 1.43 17.44
CA GLY A 164 16.49 1.32 16.94
C GLY A 164 16.54 0.59 15.59
N PHE A 165 17.58 -0.22 15.39
CA PHE A 165 17.72 -1.04 14.19
C PHE A 165 16.82 -2.27 14.30
N VAL A 166 15.86 -2.39 13.39
CA VAL A 166 14.91 -3.50 13.34
C VAL A 166 15.03 -4.22 12.00
N ASP A 167 14.52 -5.45 11.98
CA ASP A 167 14.62 -6.30 10.82
C ASP A 167 13.66 -5.88 9.71
N VAL A 168 13.98 -6.34 8.51
CA VAL A 168 13.17 -6.18 7.32
C VAL A 168 12.92 -7.54 6.70
N TYR A 169 11.71 -7.76 6.23
CA TYR A 169 11.33 -8.97 5.51
C TYR A 169 11.22 -8.70 4.01
N VAL A 170 11.70 -9.67 3.23
CA VAL A 170 11.31 -9.83 1.83
C VAL A 170 10.10 -10.74 1.80
N MET A 171 9.02 -10.28 1.17
CA MET A 171 7.77 -11.04 1.05
C MET A 171 7.44 -11.30 -0.42
N TYR A 172 6.93 -12.49 -0.73
CA TYR A 172 6.65 -12.92 -2.09
C TYR A 172 5.33 -13.67 -2.19
N ARG A 173 4.62 -13.47 -3.31
CA ARG A 173 3.39 -14.18 -3.67
C ARG A 173 3.37 -14.47 -5.17
N LYS A 174 3.11 -15.73 -5.56
CA LYS A 174 2.77 -16.06 -6.95
C LYS A 174 1.36 -15.56 -7.26
N LEU A 175 1.18 -14.96 -8.45
CA LEU A 175 -0.13 -14.59 -8.97
C LEU A 175 -0.60 -15.71 -9.91
N ARG A 176 -1.86 -16.10 -9.80
CA ARG A 176 -2.45 -17.02 -10.78
C ARG A 176 -2.76 -16.22 -12.04
N PRO A 177 -2.56 -16.77 -13.26
CA PRO A 177 -3.05 -16.14 -14.47
C PRO A 177 -4.55 -15.83 -14.34
N ALA A 178 -5.03 -14.74 -14.93
CA ALA A 178 -6.45 -14.62 -15.21
C ALA A 178 -6.82 -15.80 -16.14
N ALA A 179 -7.88 -16.52 -15.79
CA ALA A 179 -8.43 -17.58 -16.63
C ALA A 179 -8.95 -16.99 -17.95
#